data_AF-A0A2P1AFT3-F1
#
_entry.id   AF-A0A2P1AFT3-F1
#
_cell.length_a   1.000
_cell.length_b   1.000
_cell.length_c   1.000
_cell.angle_alpha   90.00
_cell.angle_beta   90.00
_cell.angle_gamma   90.00
#
_symmetry.space_group_name_H-M   'P 1'
#
loop_
_entity.id
_entity.type
_entity.pdbx_description
1 polymer ?
#
loop_
_entity_poly.entity_id
_entity_poly.type
_entity_poly.pdbx_seq_one_letter_code
_entity_poly.pdbx_strand_id
1 'polypeptide(L)'
;ADGSMLIFPDIEPNFTANAGIIGGVDDLLPFMSSGKYPTITAGDLVQFGAAVAVGLCPGAPQLEFLAGRPNATAPAVDGLIPEPQDSVDKILARFHDAANLNAEDVVSLLVSHTVARADHVAPNIQTAPFDSTP
;
A
#
# COMPACT_ATOMS: atom_id res chain seq x y z
N ALA A 1 1.66 -8.32 5.34
CA ALA A 1 1.84 -8.40 3.88
C ALA A 1 1.50 -9.80 3.40
N ASP A 2 0.22 -10.07 3.23
CA ASP A 2 -0.39 -11.38 2.94
C ASP A 2 -1.38 -11.32 1.75
N GLY A 3 -1.56 -10.13 1.16
CA GLY A 3 -2.44 -9.89 0.03
C GLY A 3 -3.92 -9.86 0.40
N SER A 4 -4.26 -9.63 1.67
CA SER A 4 -5.64 -9.59 2.16
C SER A 4 -6.53 -8.60 1.38
N MET A 5 -5.97 -7.46 0.94
CA MET A 5 -6.63 -6.50 0.04
C MET A 5 -7.14 -7.11 -1.28
N LEU A 6 -6.44 -8.10 -1.84
CA LEU A 6 -6.85 -8.78 -3.07
C LEU A 6 -7.73 -10.01 -2.78
N ILE A 7 -7.52 -10.68 -1.65
CA ILE A 7 -8.27 -11.88 -1.26
C ILE A 7 -9.67 -11.53 -0.73
N PHE A 8 -9.81 -10.38 -0.05
CA PHE A 8 -11.05 -9.87 0.53
C PHE A 8 -11.37 -8.46 -0.02
N PRO A 9 -11.57 -8.32 -1.35
CA PRO A 9 -11.65 -7.01 -2.01
C PRO A 9 -12.87 -6.18 -1.59
N ASP A 10 -13.89 -6.81 -1.02
CA ASP A 10 -15.12 -6.14 -0.56
C ASP A 10 -15.09 -5.73 0.92
N ILE A 11 -13.96 -5.94 1.63
CA ILE A 11 -13.84 -5.64 3.06
C ILE A 11 -12.87 -4.49 3.30
N GLU A 12 -11.57 -4.73 3.22
CA GLU A 12 -10.56 -3.73 3.59
C GLU A 12 -10.56 -2.50 2.68
N PRO A 13 -10.74 -2.61 1.34
CA PRO A 13 -10.86 -1.44 0.47
C PRO A 13 -12.05 -0.52 0.79
N ASN A 14 -13.04 -1.01 1.55
CA ASN A 14 -14.21 -0.24 1.95
C ASN A 14 -14.04 0.50 3.30
N PHE A 15 -12.92 0.33 3.99
CA PHE A 15 -12.60 1.13 5.19
C PHE A 15 -12.33 2.59 4.81
N THR A 16 -12.72 3.52 5.68
CA THR A 16 -12.56 4.97 5.41
C THR A 16 -11.11 5.36 5.17
N ALA A 17 -10.17 4.81 5.94
CA ALA A 17 -8.74 5.08 5.79
C ALA A 17 -8.13 4.51 4.49
N ASN A 18 -8.85 3.62 3.80
CA ASN A 18 -8.44 3.01 2.52
C ASN A 18 -9.12 3.64 1.30
N ALA A 19 -9.78 4.79 1.45
CA ALA A 19 -10.48 5.46 0.35
C ALA A 19 -9.57 5.63 -0.88
N GLY A 20 -9.99 5.04 -2.00
CA GLY A 20 -9.27 5.08 -3.28
C GLY A 20 -8.38 3.87 -3.58
N ILE A 21 -8.09 3.00 -2.60
CA ILE A 21 -7.21 1.83 -2.82
C ILE A 21 -7.77 0.83 -3.84
N ILE A 22 -9.09 0.85 -4.05
CA ILE A 22 -9.79 -0.06 -4.98
C ILE A 22 -9.22 0.01 -6.40
N GLY A 23 -8.72 1.17 -6.85
CA GLY A 23 -8.08 1.26 -8.17
C GLY A 23 -6.86 0.35 -8.32
N GLY A 24 -5.98 0.34 -7.30
CA GLY A 24 -4.82 -0.57 -7.29
C GLY A 24 -5.19 -2.04 -7.10
N VAL A 25 -6.27 -2.32 -6.36
CA VAL A 25 -6.83 -3.68 -6.23
C VAL A 25 -7.33 -4.16 -7.60
N ASP A 26 -8.15 -3.37 -8.27
CA ASP A 26 -8.73 -3.68 -9.58
C ASP A 26 -7.66 -3.84 -10.67
N ASP A 27 -6.55 -3.09 -10.60
CA ASP A 27 -5.42 -3.24 -11.52
C ASP A 27 -4.68 -4.58 -11.33
N LEU A 28 -4.63 -5.12 -10.11
CA LEU A 28 -3.91 -6.36 -9.78
C LEU A 28 -4.78 -7.62 -9.90
N LEU A 29 -6.09 -7.52 -9.67
CA LEU A 29 -7.02 -8.65 -9.72
C LEU A 29 -6.97 -9.45 -11.05
N PRO A 30 -6.81 -8.84 -12.24
CA PRO A 30 -6.64 -9.58 -13.49
C PRO A 30 -5.40 -10.46 -13.50
N PHE A 31 -4.28 -10.01 -12.92
CA PHE A 31 -3.05 -10.82 -12.87
C PHE A 31 -3.25 -12.05 -11.98
N MET A 32 -3.93 -11.87 -10.84
CA MET A 32 -4.24 -12.94 -9.90
C MET A 32 -5.24 -13.95 -10.46
N SER A 33 -6.30 -13.49 -11.12
CA SER A 33 -7.41 -14.32 -11.61
C SER A 33 -7.21 -14.89 -13.02
N SER A 34 -6.23 -14.40 -13.79
CA SER A 34 -5.99 -14.83 -15.18
C SER A 34 -5.65 -16.31 -15.35
N GLY A 35 -5.22 -17.00 -14.29
CA GLY A 35 -4.67 -18.36 -14.36
C GLY A 35 -3.28 -18.44 -15.01
N LYS A 36 -2.70 -17.33 -15.46
CA LYS A 36 -1.37 -17.28 -16.10
C LYS A 36 -0.23 -17.47 -15.11
N TYR A 37 -0.44 -17.03 -13.86
CA TYR A 37 0.57 -17.07 -12.80
C TYR A 37 0.06 -17.84 -11.57
N PRO A 38 -0.29 -19.13 -11.72
CA PRO A 38 -1.04 -19.87 -10.69
C PRO A 38 -0.26 -20.13 -9.40
N THR A 39 1.06 -19.92 -9.41
CA THR A 39 1.95 -20.12 -8.26
C THR A 39 2.29 -18.83 -7.52
N ILE A 40 1.89 -17.66 -8.03
CA ILE A 40 2.14 -16.38 -7.38
C ILE A 40 0.98 -16.09 -6.42
N THR A 41 1.31 -15.88 -5.14
CA THR A 41 0.32 -15.54 -4.11
C THR A 41 -0.06 -14.07 -4.18
N ALA A 42 -1.21 -13.71 -3.61
CA ALA A 42 -1.68 -12.32 -3.58
C ALA A 42 -0.67 -11.38 -2.89
N GLY A 43 -0.08 -11.82 -1.78
CA GLY A 43 0.95 -11.06 -1.07
C GLY A 43 2.20 -10.85 -1.91
N ASP A 44 2.65 -11.86 -2.64
CA ASP A 44 3.82 -11.73 -3.53
C ASP A 44 3.50 -10.86 -4.74
N LEU A 45 2.30 -10.96 -5.30
CA LEU A 45 1.85 -10.12 -6.42
C LEU A 45 1.86 -8.63 -6.04
N VAL A 46 1.32 -8.26 -4.88
CA VAL A 46 1.32 -6.88 -4.39
C VAL A 46 2.75 -6.35 -4.23
N GLN A 47 3.62 -7.10 -3.53
CA GLN A 47 4.98 -6.66 -3.27
C GLN A 47 5.84 -6.60 -4.54
N PHE A 48 5.67 -7.54 -5.46
CA PHE A 48 6.37 -7.53 -6.74
C PHE A 48 5.88 -6.38 -7.63
N GLY A 49 4.56 -6.17 -7.70
CA GLY A 49 3.96 -5.05 -8.42
C GLY A 49 4.49 -3.70 -7.91
N ALA A 50 4.55 -3.53 -6.59
CA ALA A 50 5.14 -2.34 -5.97
C ALA A 50 6.62 -2.16 -6.31
N ALA A 51 7.43 -3.24 -6.26
CA ALA A 51 8.84 -3.18 -6.64
C ALA A 51 9.05 -2.79 -8.11
N VAL A 52 8.21 -3.30 -9.01
CA VAL A 52 8.22 -2.90 -10.43
C VAL A 52 7.83 -1.43 -10.57
N ALA A 53 6.75 -0.99 -9.92
CA ALA A 53 6.28 0.40 -9.99
C ALA A 53 7.34 1.39 -9.50
N VAL A 54 7.94 1.14 -8.33
CA VAL A 54 9.03 1.97 -7.78
C VAL A 54 10.24 1.97 -8.71
N GLY A 55 10.59 0.83 -9.32
CA GLY A 55 11.69 0.74 -10.28
C GLY A 55 11.50 1.56 -11.57
N LEU A 56 10.28 2.03 -11.86
CA LEU A 56 10.00 2.93 -12.98
C LEU A 56 10.22 4.41 -12.64
N CYS A 57 10.36 4.76 -11.36
CA CYS A 57 10.58 6.12 -10.90
C CYS A 57 12.07 6.49 -10.99
N PRO A 58 12.47 7.53 -11.75
CA PRO A 58 13.86 7.95 -11.83
C PRO A 58 14.44 8.30 -10.45
N GLY A 59 15.59 7.69 -10.11
CA GLY A 59 16.27 7.92 -8.82
C GLY A 59 15.80 6.99 -7.69
N ALA A 60 14.77 6.17 -7.91
CA ALA A 60 14.34 5.18 -6.93
C ALA A 60 15.36 4.05 -6.76
N PRO A 61 15.44 3.46 -5.55
CA PRO A 61 16.27 2.28 -5.32
C PRO A 61 15.67 1.06 -6.03
N GLN A 62 16.52 0.09 -6.34
CA GLN A 62 16.05 -1.26 -6.66
C GLN A 62 15.68 -1.96 -5.36
N LEU A 63 14.38 -2.14 -5.11
CA LEU A 63 13.88 -2.79 -3.91
C LEU A 63 14.27 -4.28 -3.88
N GLU A 64 14.62 -4.77 -2.69
CA GLU A 64 14.72 -6.21 -2.46
C GLU A 64 13.32 -6.84 -2.57
N PHE A 65 13.24 -7.96 -3.29
CA PHE A 65 12.03 -8.75 -3.40
C PHE A 65 12.30 -10.18 -2.90
N LEU A 66 11.72 -10.50 -1.75
CA LEU A 66 11.64 -11.87 -1.23
C LEU A 66 10.24 -12.41 -1.53
N ALA A 67 10.17 -13.65 -2.02
CA ALA A 67 8.92 -14.35 -2.33
C ALA A 67 8.60 -15.45 -1.31
N GLY A 68 7.38 -15.99 -1.37
CA GLY A 68 6.91 -17.11 -0.54
C GLY A 68 5.86 -16.73 0.50
N ARG A 69 5.19 -15.58 0.37
CA ARG A 69 4.10 -15.21 1.29
C ARG A 69 2.92 -16.17 1.12
N PRO A 70 2.32 -16.68 2.20
CA PRO A 70 1.04 -17.37 2.10
C PRO A 70 -0.08 -16.37 1.76
N ASN A 71 -1.16 -16.84 1.14
CA ASN A 71 -2.37 -16.03 0.99
C ASN A 71 -3.01 -15.78 2.36
N ALA A 72 -3.58 -14.59 2.52
CA ALA A 72 -4.36 -14.21 3.68
C ALA A 72 -5.49 -15.21 3.99
N THR A 73 -5.71 -15.47 5.29
CA THR A 73 -6.77 -16.37 5.76
C THR A 73 -7.98 -15.63 6.33
N ALA A 74 -7.83 -14.32 6.59
CA ALA A 74 -8.88 -13.44 7.09
C ALA A 74 -8.60 -12.00 6.63
N PRO A 75 -9.63 -11.14 6.50
CA PRO A 75 -9.43 -9.72 6.29
C PRO A 75 -8.82 -9.07 7.53
N ALA A 76 -8.10 -7.98 7.34
CA ALA A 76 -7.68 -7.13 8.45
C ALA A 76 -8.88 -6.45 9.13
N VAL A 77 -8.69 -6.05 10.39
CA VAL A 77 -9.63 -5.18 11.10
C VAL A 77 -9.40 -3.72 10.72
N ASP A 78 -10.45 -2.90 10.83
CA ASP A 78 -10.35 -1.46 10.63
C ASP A 78 -9.52 -0.78 11.73
N GLY A 79 -9.03 0.44 11.48
CA GLY A 79 -8.24 1.24 12.41
C GLY A 79 -6.74 0.94 12.41
N LEU A 80 -6.26 0.10 11.49
CA LEU A 80 -4.84 -0.24 11.36
C LEU A 80 -4.06 0.69 10.41
N ILE A 81 -4.75 1.45 9.55
CA ILE A 81 -4.11 2.36 8.59
C ILE A 81 -3.97 3.76 9.22
N PRO A 82 -2.76 4.34 9.27
CA PRO A 82 -2.57 5.71 9.71
C PRO A 82 -3.33 6.69 8.83
N GLU A 83 -3.97 7.68 9.44
CA GLU A 83 -4.72 8.71 8.73
C GLU A 83 -3.98 10.06 8.74
N PRO A 84 -4.17 10.94 7.73
CA PRO A 84 -3.42 12.21 7.64
C PRO A 84 -3.73 13.19 8.78
N GLN A 85 -4.86 13.05 9.46
CA GLN A 85 -5.23 13.85 10.64
C GLN A 85 -4.64 13.32 11.96
N ASP A 86 -3.97 12.16 11.95
CA ASP A 86 -3.44 11.57 13.17
C ASP A 86 -2.28 12.38 13.76
N SER A 87 -2.17 12.37 15.08
CA SER A 87 -1.01 12.95 15.75
C SER A 87 0.25 12.12 15.46
N VAL A 88 1.42 12.76 15.52
CA VAL A 88 2.72 12.09 15.37
C VAL A 88 2.86 10.92 16.35
N ASP A 89 2.45 11.10 17.61
CA ASP A 89 2.52 10.03 18.62
C ASP A 89 1.66 8.82 18.23
N LYS A 90 0.45 9.04 17.68
CA LYS A 90 -0.41 7.96 17.21
C LYS A 90 0.21 7.23 16.02
N ILE A 91 0.76 7.97 15.06
CA ILE A 91 1.44 7.41 13.88
C ILE A 91 2.63 6.55 14.33
N LEU A 92 3.54 7.11 15.14
CA LEU A 92 4.72 6.38 15.62
C LEU A 92 4.34 5.14 16.43
N ALA A 93 3.31 5.23 17.29
CA ALA A 93 2.82 4.08 18.04
C ALA A 93 2.26 2.98 17.11
N ARG A 94 1.55 3.34 16.03
CA ARG A 94 1.01 2.37 15.06
C ARG A 94 2.13 1.64 14.30
N PHE A 95 3.15 2.36 13.84
CA PHE A 95 4.29 1.76 13.15
C PHE A 95 5.16 0.89 14.08
N HIS A 96 5.32 1.32 15.35
CA HIS A 96 5.97 0.51 16.37
C HIS A 96 5.19 -0.78 16.66
N ASP A 97 3.87 -0.72 16.79
CA ASP A 97 3.01 -1.90 16.95
C ASP A 97 3.06 -2.84 15.75
N ALA A 98 3.03 -2.29 14.52
CA ALA A 98 2.96 -3.08 13.30
C ALA A 98 4.22 -3.92 13.04
N ALA A 99 5.40 -3.32 13.27
CA ALA A 99 6.67 -3.91 12.84
C ALA A 99 7.88 -3.45 13.67
N ASN A 100 7.67 -2.88 14.85
CA ASN A 100 8.73 -2.33 15.71
C ASN A 100 9.59 -1.28 14.99
N LEU A 101 8.95 -0.46 14.15
CA LEU A 101 9.60 0.62 13.40
C LEU A 101 9.70 1.89 14.26
N ASN A 102 10.84 2.55 14.19
CA ASN A 102 11.11 3.80 14.91
C ASN A 102 10.79 5.03 14.04
N ALA A 103 11.00 6.23 14.58
CA ALA A 103 10.69 7.47 13.86
C ALA A 103 11.51 7.68 12.57
N GLU A 104 12.78 7.25 12.55
CA GLU A 104 13.63 7.33 11.35
C GLU A 104 13.13 6.39 10.26
N ASP A 105 12.67 5.18 10.62
CA ASP A 105 12.06 4.25 9.68
C ASP A 105 10.78 4.84 9.07
N VAL A 106 9.93 5.45 9.89
CA VAL A 106 8.67 6.07 9.43
C VAL A 106 8.93 7.23 8.48
N VAL A 107 9.87 8.13 8.82
CA VAL A 107 10.28 9.22 7.93
C VAL A 107 10.86 8.67 6.63
N SER A 108 11.65 7.60 6.69
CA SER A 108 12.21 6.96 5.49
C SER A 108 11.12 6.37 4.59
N LEU A 109 10.08 5.76 5.16
CA LEU A 109 8.93 5.22 4.40
C LEU A 109 8.09 6.34 3.75
N LEU A 110 8.00 7.51 4.38
CA LEU A 110 7.31 8.69 3.83
C LEU A 110 8.01 9.29 2.60
N VAL A 111 9.23 8.87 2.26
CA VAL A 111 9.87 9.22 0.97
C VAL A 111 8.99 8.79 -0.22
N SER A 112 8.15 7.77 -0.06
CA SER A 112 7.13 7.40 -1.05
C SER A 112 6.24 8.57 -1.49
N HIS A 113 6.05 9.60 -0.65
CA HIS A 113 5.28 10.80 -1.00
C HIS A 113 5.95 11.69 -2.06
N THR A 114 7.22 11.46 -2.41
CA THR A 114 7.89 12.17 -3.53
C THR A 114 7.40 11.73 -4.91
N VAL A 115 6.68 10.60 -4.99
CA VAL A 115 6.06 10.07 -6.23
C VAL A 115 4.59 9.77 -6.00
N ALA A 116 3.88 10.68 -5.31
CA ALA A 116 2.50 10.46 -4.89
C ALA A 116 1.60 11.69 -5.09
N ARG A 117 0.30 11.40 -5.14
CA ARG A 117 -0.80 12.36 -5.33
C ARG A 117 -1.97 11.99 -4.40
N ALA A 118 -2.89 12.94 -4.18
CA ALA A 118 -4.12 12.74 -3.44
C ALA A 118 -5.37 12.98 -4.32
N ASP A 119 -6.30 12.04 -4.25
CA ASP A 119 -7.59 12.07 -4.96
C ASP A 119 -8.81 12.24 -4.05
N HIS A 120 -8.67 11.92 -2.75
CA HIS A 120 -9.79 11.76 -1.83
C HIS A 120 -9.74 12.64 -0.57
N VAL A 121 -8.68 13.44 -0.38
CA VAL A 121 -8.53 14.29 0.81
C VAL A 121 -9.42 15.53 0.74
N ALA A 122 -9.49 16.17 -0.43
CA ALA A 122 -10.27 17.39 -0.63
C ALA A 122 -11.37 17.13 -1.67
N PRO A 123 -12.65 17.41 -1.35
CA PRO A 123 -13.74 17.24 -2.31
C PRO A 123 -13.49 18.03 -3.59
N ASN A 124 -13.68 17.38 -4.74
CA ASN A 124 -13.52 17.96 -6.09
C ASN A 124 -12.08 18.31 -6.51
N ILE A 125 -11.07 17.90 -5.76
CA ILE A 125 -9.67 18.00 -6.18
C ILE A 125 -9.13 16.58 -6.36
N GLN A 126 -8.71 16.26 -7.58
CA GLN A 126 -8.10 14.99 -7.94
C GLN A 126 -6.66 15.20 -8.38
N THR A 127 -5.83 14.19 -8.20
CA THR A 127 -4.42 14.09 -8.64
C THR A 127 -3.53 15.21 -8.09
N ALA A 128 -3.86 15.76 -6.92
CA ALA A 128 -3.07 16.81 -6.28
C ALA A 128 -1.73 16.26 -5.79
N PRO A 129 -0.58 16.73 -6.30
CA PRO A 129 0.71 16.17 -5.93
C PRO A 129 1.18 16.66 -4.57
N PHE A 130 1.97 15.83 -3.88
CA PHE A 130 2.57 16.22 -2.60
C PHE A 130 3.86 17.03 -2.75
N ASP A 131 4.52 16.94 -3.91
CA ASP A 131 5.65 17.81 -4.28
C ASP A 131 5.51 18.32 -5.74
N SER A 132 6.54 19.00 -6.25
CA SER A 132 6.54 19.56 -7.62
C SER A 132 6.96 18.56 -8.72
N THR A 133 7.34 17.33 -8.37
CA THR A 133 7.90 16.30 -9.26
C THR A 133 7.32 14.89 -9.01
N PRO A 134 5.98 14.72 -9.04
CA PRO A 134 5.27 13.50 -8.65
C PRO A 134 5.31 12.36 -9.68
#